data_AF-X0X700-F1
#
_entry.id   AF-X0X700-F1
#
_cell.length_a   1.000
_cell.length_b   1.000
_cell.length_c   1.000
_cell.angle_alpha   90.00
_cell.angle_beta   90.00
_cell.angle_gamma   90.00
#
_symmetry.space_group_name_H-M   'P 1'
#
loop_
_entity.id
_entity.type
_entity.pdbx_description
1 polymer ?
#
loop_
_entity_poly.entity_id
_entity_poly.type
_entity_poly.pdbx_seq_one_letter_code
_entity_poly.pdbx_strand_id
1 'polypeptide(L)'
;MNDSVANLDPVAPPQSVRYDALGWLFVLGGLALAAVLGLLSDGIYMNDDATHYFIARDGWSKLSALLHRWGRIGYTAPTSPVAYWFGFAGCRLFSAVQTALISLLAWRVARRLIAPGIFAASAA
;
A
#
# COMPACT_ATOMS: atom_id res chain seq x y z
N MET A 1 22.98 13.90 -37.35
CA MET A 1 22.70 13.72 -35.91
C MET A 1 21.25 13.30 -35.79
N ASN A 2 20.99 11.99 -35.82
CA ASN A 2 19.68 11.38 -35.57
C ASN A 2 19.97 10.18 -34.68
N ASP A 3 20.29 10.46 -33.42
CA ASP A 3 20.49 9.42 -32.42
C ASP A 3 19.12 8.94 -31.94
N SER A 4 18.87 7.67 -32.24
CA SER A 4 18.15 6.72 -31.41
C SER A 4 17.04 7.30 -30.54
N VAL A 5 15.84 7.39 -31.12
CA VAL A 5 14.64 7.16 -30.31
C VAL A 5 14.81 5.76 -29.76
N ALA A 6 15.28 5.67 -28.51
CA ALA A 6 15.45 4.40 -27.81
C ALA A 6 14.15 3.62 -28.03
N ASN A 7 14.28 2.44 -28.62
CA ASN A 7 13.12 1.67 -29.03
C ASN A 7 12.36 1.28 -27.75
N LEU A 8 11.36 2.09 -27.38
CA LEU A 8 10.47 1.90 -26.25
C LEU A 8 9.37 0.90 -26.61
N ASP A 9 9.60 0.06 -27.62
CA ASP A 9 8.75 -1.08 -27.88
C ASP A 9 8.59 -1.85 -26.56
N PRO A 10 7.35 -2.01 -26.06
CA PRO A 10 7.13 -2.66 -24.79
C PRO A 10 7.60 -4.11 -24.92
N VAL A 11 8.78 -4.40 -24.38
CA VAL A 11 9.26 -5.78 -24.22
C VAL A 11 8.21 -6.50 -23.40
N ALA A 12 7.53 -7.46 -24.03
CA ALA A 12 6.52 -8.25 -23.37
C ALA A 12 7.13 -8.85 -22.09
N PRO A 13 6.57 -8.58 -20.90
CA PRO A 13 7.15 -9.07 -19.67
C PRO A 13 7.25 -10.59 -19.75
N PRO A 14 8.37 -11.21 -19.30
CA PRO A 14 8.51 -12.66 -19.29
C PRO A 14 7.32 -13.25 -18.56
N GLN A 15 6.54 -14.07 -19.25
CA GLN A 15 5.40 -14.79 -18.68
C GLN A 15 5.91 -15.98 -17.88
N SER A 16 6.46 -15.72 -16.69
CA SER A 16 6.79 -16.77 -15.74
C SER A 16 5.68 -16.83 -14.68
N VAL A 17 4.80 -17.84 -14.82
CA VAL A 17 3.72 -18.17 -13.87
C VAL A 17 4.22 -18.22 -12.42
N ARG A 18 5.50 -18.56 -12.22
CA ARG A 18 6.17 -18.61 -10.91
C ARG A 18 6.29 -17.23 -10.24
N TYR A 19 6.64 -16.18 -10.99
CA TYR A 19 6.74 -14.83 -10.41
C TYR A 19 5.36 -14.25 -10.06
N ASP A 20 4.33 -14.67 -10.80
CA ASP A 20 2.94 -14.31 -10.50
C ASP A 20 2.45 -14.94 -9.20
N ALA A 21 2.74 -16.23 -9.01
CA ALA A 21 2.42 -16.92 -7.77
C ALA A 21 3.12 -16.30 -6.55
N LEU A 22 4.41 -15.95 -6.67
CA LEU A 22 5.17 -15.32 -5.58
C LEU A 22 4.65 -13.91 -5.24
N GLY A 23 4.34 -13.10 -6.26
CA GLY A 23 3.75 -11.78 -6.05
C GLY A 23 2.44 -11.86 -5.28
N TRP A 24 1.55 -12.77 -5.68
CA TRP A 24 0.29 -13.00 -4.96
C TRP A 24 0.50 -13.57 -3.56
N LEU A 25 1.45 -14.50 -3.37
CA LEU A 25 1.78 -15.05 -2.06
C LEU A 25 2.22 -13.94 -1.10
N PHE A 26 3.09 -13.02 -1.53
CA PHE A 26 3.52 -11.92 -0.67
C PHE A 26 2.40 -10.91 -0.37
N VAL A 27 1.57 -10.59 -1.37
CA VAL A 27 0.44 -9.66 -1.18
C VAL A 27 -0.61 -10.24 -0.25
N LEU A 28 -1.10 -11.45 -0.55
CA LEU A 28 -2.19 -12.08 0.22
C LEU A 28 -1.70 -12.64 1.54
N GLY A 29 -0.51 -13.24 1.56
CA GLY A 29 0.13 -13.73 2.78
C GLY A 29 0.48 -12.59 3.74
N GLY A 30 1.02 -11.48 3.21
CA GLY A 30 1.28 -10.26 3.98
C GLY A 30 0.00 -9.64 4.54
N LEU A 31 -1.07 -9.57 3.74
CA LEU A 31 -2.38 -9.12 4.20
C LEU A 31 -2.92 -9.99 5.32
N ALA A 32 -2.92 -11.31 5.14
CA ALA A 32 -3.43 -12.25 6.14
C ALA A 32 -2.63 -12.15 7.45
N LEU A 33 -1.30 -12.11 7.35
CA LEU A 33 -0.43 -11.96 8.52
C LEU A 33 -0.69 -10.63 9.24
N ALA A 34 -0.73 -9.51 8.52
CA ALA A 34 -0.98 -8.20 9.10
C ALA A 34 -2.38 -8.10 9.73
N ALA A 35 -3.40 -8.71 9.11
CA ALA A 35 -4.75 -8.76 9.66
C ALA A 35 -4.81 -9.59 10.95
N VAL A 36 -4.22 -10.78 10.97
CA VAL A 36 -4.15 -11.64 12.17
C VAL A 36 -3.42 -10.93 13.31
N LEU A 37 -2.22 -10.40 13.05
CA LEU A 37 -1.45 -9.68 14.06
C LEU A 37 -2.17 -8.40 14.53
N GLY A 38 -2.83 -7.69 13.62
CA GLY A 38 -3.59 -6.49 13.94
C GLY A 38 -4.81 -6.76 14.82
N LEU A 39 -5.52 -7.87 14.58
CA LEU A 39 -6.67 -8.29 15.37
C LEU A 39 -6.29 -8.87 16.73
N LEU A 40 -5.16 -9.58 16.81
CA LEU A 40 -4.63 -10.14 18.06
C LEU A 40 -3.82 -9.14 18.89
N SER A 41 -3.61 -7.91 18.41
CA SER A 41 -2.83 -6.91 19.12
C SER A 41 -3.65 -6.26 20.24
N ASP A 42 -3.15 -6.36 21.47
CA ASP A 42 -3.85 -5.90 22.67
C ASP A 42 -3.72 -4.40 22.96
N GLY A 43 -2.98 -3.64 22.14
CA GLY A 43 -2.65 -2.26 22.53
C GLY A 43 -2.22 -1.31 21.45
N ILE A 44 -2.12 -0.05 21.86
CA ILE A 44 -1.53 1.03 21.08
C ILE A 44 -0.12 1.24 21.60
N TYR A 45 0.87 0.92 20.77
CA TYR A 45 2.28 1.00 21.17
C TYR A 45 2.84 2.43 21.04
N MET A 46 2.28 3.24 20.15
CA MET A 46 2.73 4.61 19.91
C MET A 46 1.60 5.61 20.15
N ASN A 47 1.88 6.68 20.90
CA ASN A 47 0.92 7.76 21.15
C ASN A 47 0.46 8.45 19.84
N ASP A 48 1.31 8.40 18.80
CA ASP A 48 1.01 8.90 17.47
C ASP A 48 -0.18 8.17 16.84
N ASP A 49 -0.27 6.84 16.99
CA ASP A 49 -1.37 6.01 16.47
C ASP A 49 -2.71 6.39 17.11
N ALA A 50 -2.73 6.58 18.43
CA ALA A 50 -3.92 7.02 19.15
C ALA A 50 -4.36 8.41 18.69
N THR A 51 -3.42 9.34 18.56
CA THR A 51 -3.67 10.71 18.11
C THR A 51 -4.30 10.71 16.71
N HIS A 52 -3.68 9.98 15.77
CA HIS A 52 -4.18 9.87 14.41
C HIS A 52 -5.53 9.15 14.32
N TYR A 53 -5.77 8.15 15.17
CA TYR A 53 -7.09 7.52 15.29
C TYR A 53 -8.17 8.50 15.73
N PHE A 54 -7.94 9.29 16.79
CA PHE A 54 -8.94 10.24 17.27
C PHE A 54 -9.22 11.34 16.24
N ILE A 55 -8.19 11.85 15.57
CA ILE A 55 -8.37 12.84 14.50
C ILE A 55 -9.18 12.25 13.35
N ALA A 56 -8.90 11.00 12.93
CA ALA A 56 -9.66 10.33 11.88
C ALA A 56 -11.12 10.07 12.30
N ARG A 57 -11.34 9.51 13.49
CA ARG A 57 -12.69 9.23 14.00
C ARG A 57 -13.56 10.49 14.02
N ASP A 58 -13.02 11.57 14.58
CA ASP A 58 -13.74 12.84 14.66
C ASP A 58 -13.85 13.52 13.29
N GLY A 59 -12.85 13.33 12.42
CA GLY A 59 -12.79 13.84 11.04
C GLY A 59 -13.99 13.46 10.18
N TRP A 60 -14.61 12.30 10.44
CA TRP A 60 -15.83 11.89 9.73
C TRP A 60 -17.00 12.87 9.92
N SER A 61 -17.10 13.46 11.11
CA SER A 61 -18.21 14.37 11.47
C SER A 61 -17.79 15.84 11.53
N LYS A 62 -16.48 16.13 11.62
CA LYS A 62 -15.95 17.48 11.82
C LYS A 62 -14.89 17.79 10.78
N LEU A 63 -15.23 18.67 9.83
CA LEU A 63 -14.28 19.15 8.81
C LEU A 63 -13.03 19.79 9.43
N SER A 64 -13.15 20.46 10.58
CA SER A 64 -12.01 21.03 11.30
C SER A 64 -10.98 19.99 11.76
N ALA A 65 -11.42 18.76 12.06
CA ALA A 65 -10.52 17.67 12.40
C ALA A 65 -9.82 17.11 11.15
N LEU A 66 -10.51 17.01 10.00
CA LEU A 66 -9.90 16.63 8.72
C LEU A 66 -8.83 17.62 8.25
N LEU A 67 -9.08 18.92 8.44
CA LEU A 67 -8.18 20.00 8.06
C LEU A 67 -7.15 20.32 9.14
N HIS A 68 -7.12 19.57 10.24
CA HIS A 68 -6.17 19.78 11.31
C HIS A 68 -4.74 19.50 10.84
N ARG A 69 -3.78 20.32 11.29
CA ARG A 69 -2.36 20.20 10.89
C ARG A 69 -1.76 18.81 11.16
N TRP A 70 -2.26 18.12 12.19
CA TRP A 70 -1.84 16.76 12.54
C TRP A 70 -2.64 15.66 11.83
N GLY A 71 -3.75 15.98 11.15
CA GLY A 71 -4.53 14.98 10.44
C GLY A 71 -3.75 14.35 9.30
N ARG A 72 -3.07 15.18 8.49
CA ARG A 72 -2.56 14.81 7.16
C ARG A 72 -3.72 14.32 6.29
N ILE A 73 -4.35 15.23 5.55
CA ILE A 73 -5.62 14.97 4.84
C ILE A 73 -5.60 13.70 3.98
N GLY A 74 -4.47 13.38 3.33
CA GLY A 74 -4.29 12.16 2.54
C GLY A 74 -4.41 10.86 3.34
N TYR A 75 -4.11 10.89 4.63
CA TYR A 75 -4.32 9.78 5.56
C TYR A 75 -5.66 9.90 6.29
N THR A 76 -6.01 11.09 6.80
CA THR A 76 -7.22 11.25 7.62
C THR A 76 -8.49 10.97 6.85
N ALA A 77 -8.63 11.54 5.64
CA ALA A 77 -9.87 11.46 4.88
C ALA A 77 -10.29 10.01 4.57
N PRO A 78 -9.41 9.15 4.02
CA PRO A 78 -9.79 7.75 3.77
C PRO A 78 -9.94 6.92 5.06
N THR A 79 -9.19 7.26 6.12
CA THR A 79 -9.25 6.52 7.40
C THR A 79 -10.45 6.91 8.26
N SER A 80 -11.00 8.12 8.08
CA SER A 80 -12.09 8.68 8.88
C SER A 80 -13.36 7.81 8.93
N PRO A 81 -13.95 7.37 7.79
CA PRO A 81 -15.10 6.48 7.85
C PRO A 81 -14.78 5.17 8.57
N VAL A 82 -13.58 4.63 8.37
CA VAL A 82 -13.18 3.38 9.01
C VAL A 82 -13.08 3.55 10.52
N ALA A 83 -12.40 4.61 10.97
CA ALA A 83 -12.24 4.92 12.38
C ALA A 83 -13.59 5.19 13.07
N TYR A 84 -14.52 5.84 12.37
CA TYR A 84 -15.85 6.17 12.87
C TYR A 84 -16.74 4.93 13.02
N TRP A 85 -16.81 4.07 12.00
CA TRP A 85 -17.75 2.93 11.98
C TRP A 85 -17.19 1.64 12.58
N PHE A 86 -15.88 1.41 12.47
CA PHE A 86 -15.24 0.14 12.84
C PHE A 86 -14.18 0.29 13.94
N GLY A 87 -13.99 1.52 14.44
CA GLY A 87 -13.06 1.81 15.52
C GLY A 87 -11.62 1.48 15.19
N PHE A 88 -10.82 1.28 16.23
CA PHE A 88 -9.37 1.10 16.11
C PHE A 88 -8.99 -0.20 15.38
N ALA A 89 -9.72 -1.30 15.64
CA ALA A 89 -9.51 -2.58 14.96
C ALA A 89 -9.77 -2.45 13.45
N GLY A 90 -10.81 -1.71 13.05
CA GLY A 90 -11.06 -1.38 11.66
C GLY A 90 -9.90 -0.63 11.01
N CYS A 91 -9.32 0.35 11.70
CA CYS A 91 -8.14 1.08 11.21
C CYS A 91 -6.93 0.16 10.98
N ARG A 92 -6.71 -0.83 11.84
CA ARG A 92 -5.63 -1.81 11.66
C ARG A 92 -5.85 -2.69 10.43
N LEU A 93 -7.07 -3.20 10.24
CA LEU A 93 -7.43 -3.97 9.05
C LEU A 93 -7.30 -3.13 7.78
N PHE A 94 -7.74 -1.87 7.84
CA PHE A 94 -7.61 -0.95 6.74
C PHE A 94 -6.15 -0.66 6.38
N SER A 95 -5.28 -0.48 7.38
CA SER A 95 -3.84 -0.36 7.18
C SER A 95 -3.25 -1.62 6.51
N ALA A 96 -3.64 -2.81 6.95
CA ALA A 96 -3.23 -4.07 6.31
C ALA A 96 -3.64 -4.14 4.82
N VAL A 97 -4.86 -3.70 4.49
CA VAL A 97 -5.34 -3.61 3.11
C VAL A 97 -4.52 -2.59 2.30
N GLN A 98 -4.25 -1.41 2.86
CA GLN A 98 -3.42 -0.39 2.20
C GLN A 98 -2.02 -0.93 1.89
N THR A 99 -1.38 -1.61 2.86
CA THR A 99 -0.08 -2.26 2.66
C THR A 99 -0.15 -3.26 1.50
N ALA A 100 -1.15 -4.14 1.48
CA ALA A 100 -1.31 -5.13 0.42
C ALA A 100 -1.49 -4.48 -0.98
N LEU A 101 -2.27 -3.40 -1.07
CA LEU A 101 -2.47 -2.65 -2.32
C LEU A 101 -1.18 -1.97 -2.79
N ILE A 102 -0.42 -1.37 -1.88
CA ILE A 102 0.88 -0.75 -2.20
C ILE A 102 1.89 -1.81 -2.64
N SER A 103 1.95 -2.96 -1.95
CA SER A 103 2.80 -4.08 -2.36
C SER A 103 2.42 -4.62 -3.74
N LEU A 104 1.12 -4.75 -4.04
CA LEU A 104 0.62 -5.15 -5.35
C LEU A 104 1.01 -4.14 -6.44
N LEU A 105 0.87 -2.84 -6.17
CA LEU A 105 1.28 -1.79 -7.08
C LEU A 105 2.79 -1.82 -7.33
N ALA A 106 3.59 -1.90 -6.27
CA ALA A 106 5.05 -1.98 -6.35
C ALA A 106 5.50 -3.19 -7.17
N TRP A 107 4.90 -4.37 -6.93
CA TRP A 107 5.16 -5.57 -7.71
C TRP A 107 4.82 -5.38 -9.21
N ARG A 108 3.65 -4.80 -9.52
CA ARG A 108 3.25 -4.50 -10.91
C ARG A 108 4.17 -3.51 -11.60
N VAL A 109 4.61 -2.47 -10.89
CA VAL A 109 5.58 -1.48 -11.40
C VAL A 109 6.93 -2.14 -11.62
N ALA A 110 7.43 -2.92 -10.67
CA ALA A 110 8.68 -3.66 -10.80
C ALA A 110 8.64 -4.60 -12.02
N ARG A 111 7.54 -5.31 -12.26
CA ARG A 111 7.38 -6.13 -13.47
C ARG A 111 7.48 -5.34 -14.77
N ARG A 112 7.03 -4.08 -14.79
CA ARG A 112 7.12 -3.21 -15.98
C ARG A 112 8.52 -2.62 -16.16
N LEU A 113 9.21 -2.28 -15.07
CA LEU A 113 10.51 -1.58 -15.12
C LEU A 113 11.72 -2.52 -15.17
N ILE A 114 11.62 -3.67 -14.50
CA ILE A 114 12.74 -4.61 -14.32
C ILE A 114 12.77 -5.68 -15.42
N ALA A 115 11.60 -6.06 -15.96
CA ALA A 115 11.55 -6.99 -17.10
C ALA A 115 12.32 -6.49 -18.34
N PRO A 116 12.40 -5.19 -18.65
CA PRO A 116 13.29 -4.69 -19.70
C PRO A 116 14.77 -4.66 -19.26
N GLY A 117 15.05 -4.22 -18.02
CA GLY A 117 16.42 -3.90 -17.57
C GLY A 117 17.29 -5.09 -17.18
N ILE A 118 16.74 -6.11 -16.51
CA ILE A 118 17.53 -7.30 -16.14
C ILE A 118 17.85 -8.16 -17.37
N PHE A 119 16.92 -8.28 -18.33
CA PHE A 119 17.18 -9.04 -19.56
C PHE A 119 18.18 -8.35 -20.48
N ALA A 120 18.19 -7.02 -20.54
CA ALA A 120 19.23 -6.25 -21.23
C ALA A 120 20.61 -6.43 -20.57
N ALA A 121 20.68 -6.45 -19.23
CA ALA A 121 21.94 -6.64 -18.50
C ALA A 121 22.48 -8.08 -18.55
N SER A 122 21.64 -9.08 -18.79
CA SER A 122 22.05 -10.49 -18.97
C SER A 122 22.31 -10.90 -20.42
N ALA A 123 22.07 -10.00 -21.39
CA ALA A 123 22.34 -10.21 -22.82
C ALA A 123 23.57 -9.44 -23.34
N ALA A 124 24.23 -8.68 -22.46
CA ALA A 124 25.53 -8.02 -22.68
C ALA A 124 26.64 -8.81 -21.98
#